data_AF-A0A7C6EUT2-F1
#
_entry.id   AF-A0A7C6EUT2-F1
#
_cell.length_a   1.000
_cell.length_b   1.000
_cell.length_c   1.000
_cell.angle_alpha   90.00
_cell.angle_beta   90.00
_cell.angle_gamma   90.00
#
_symmetry.space_group_name_H-M   'P 1'
#
loop_
_entity.id
_entity.type
_entity.pdbx_description
1 polymer ?
#
loop_
_entity_poly.entity_id
_entity_poly.type
_entity_poly.pdbx_seq_one_letter_code
_entity_poly.pdbx_strand_id
1 'polypeptide(L)' 'MKCQFAGECGFYARYAGSKNPLYRGFVLRYCHGDECRFCERILHMDELVSEGLENMFPSGQLLPR' A
#
# COMPACT_ATOMS: atom_id res chain seq x y z
N MET A 1 -9.51 -0.01 -11.26
CA MET A 1 -8.19 0.21 -11.89
C MET A 1 -7.15 -0.55 -11.07
N LYS A 2 -6.24 -1.34 -11.66
CA LYS A 2 -5.30 -2.18 -10.87
C LYS A 2 -3.94 -1.50 -10.77
N CYS A 3 -3.39 -1.39 -9.56
CA CYS A 3 -2.04 -0.86 -9.33
C CYS A 3 -0.99 -1.68 -10.10
N GLN A 4 -0.20 -1.00 -10.93
CA GLN A 4 0.84 -1.64 -11.76
C GLN A 4 1.98 -2.23 -10.92
N PHE A 5 2.21 -1.70 -9.71
CA PHE A 5 3.26 -2.13 -8.80
C PHE A 5 2.79 -3.15 -7.75
N ALA A 6 1.58 -3.69 -7.89
CA ALA A 6 1.03 -4.63 -6.90
C ALA A 6 1.89 -5.89 -6.72
N GLY A 7 2.64 -6.32 -7.74
CA GLY A 7 3.55 -7.47 -7.66
C GLY A 7 4.79 -7.24 -6.79
N GLU A 8 5.22 -5.99 -6.64
CA GLU A 8 6.44 -5.60 -5.92
C GLU A 8 6.14 -4.83 -4.62
N CYS A 9 4.87 -4.50 -4.38
CA CYS A 9 4.45 -3.74 -3.21
C CYS A 9 4.29 -4.65 -1.97
N GLY A 10 5.17 -4.49 -0.99
CA GLY A 10 5.13 -5.22 0.28
C GLY A 10 3.81 -5.06 1.07
N PHE A 11 3.19 -3.87 1.03
CA PHE A 11 1.86 -3.67 1.64
C PHE A 11 0.80 -4.55 0.97
N TYR A 12 0.76 -4.57 -0.35
CA TYR A 12 -0.22 -5.38 -1.07
C TYR A 12 0.04 -6.88 -0.83
N ALA A 13 1.29 -7.32 -0.93
CA ALA A 13 1.67 -8.71 -0.65
C ALA A 13 1.23 -9.16 0.76
N ARG A 14 1.36 -8.28 1.76
CA ARG A 14 1.01 -8.58 3.15
C ARG A 14 -0.49 -8.51 3.45
N TYR A 15 -1.20 -7.57 2.82
CA TYR A 15 -2.56 -7.20 3.26
C TYR A 15 -3.66 -7.45 2.23
N ALA A 16 -3.35 -7.85 0.99
CA ALA A 16 -4.36 -8.14 -0.03
C ALA A 16 -5.41 -9.18 0.41
N GLY A 17 -4.98 -10.17 1.21
CA GLY A 17 -5.86 -11.20 1.78
C GLY A 17 -6.34 -10.92 3.21
N SER A 18 -6.04 -9.74 3.78
CA SER A 18 -6.37 -9.48 5.18
C SER A 18 -7.87 -9.45 5.44
N LYS A 19 -8.32 -10.02 6.55
CA LYS A 19 -9.71 -9.91 7.02
C LYS A 19 -9.98 -8.62 7.81
N ASN A 20 -8.94 -7.87 8.17
CA ASN A 20 -9.11 -6.61 8.88
C ASN A 20 -9.79 -5.57 7.96
N PRO A 21 -10.93 -4.99 8.37
CA PRO A 21 -11.67 -4.02 7.56
C PRO A 21 -10.84 -2.81 7.13
N LEU A 22 -9.92 -2.35 7.98
CA LEU A 22 -9.04 -1.23 7.70
C LEU A 22 -8.15 -1.52 6.48
N TYR A 23 -7.43 -2.64 6.53
CA TYR A 23 -6.53 -3.05 5.46
C TYR A 23 -7.29 -3.36 4.16
N ARG A 24 -8.46 -4.01 4.25
CA ARG A 24 -9.33 -4.21 3.08
C ARG A 24 -9.75 -2.89 2.44
N GLY A 25 -10.12 -1.91 3.25
CA GLY A 25 -10.48 -0.57 2.76
C GLY A 25 -9.33 0.12 2.05
N PHE A 26 -8.10 -0.03 2.55
CA PHE A 26 -6.91 0.49 1.87
C PHE A 26 -6.62 -0.23 0.55
N VAL A 27 -6.66 -1.55 0.53
CA VAL A 27 -6.43 -2.34 -0.70
C VAL A 27 -7.48 -2.00 -1.78
N LEU A 28 -8.76 -1.91 -1.40
CA LEU A 28 -9.83 -1.59 -2.34
C LEU A 28 -9.70 -0.18 -2.92
N ARG A 29 -9.32 0.81 -2.10
CA ARG A 29 -9.17 2.20 -2.56
C ARG A 29 -7.90 2.44 -3.35
N TYR A 30 -6.76 2.01 -2.83
CA TYR A 30 -5.43 2.38 -3.35
C TYR A 30 -4.76 1.30 -4.21
N CYS A 31 -5.22 0.05 -4.19
CA CYS A 31 -4.65 -1.00 -5.05
C CYS A 31 -5.58 -1.40 -6.21
N HIS A 32 -6.89 -1.30 -6.00
CA HIS A 32 -7.91 -1.66 -7.00
C HIS A 32 -8.86 -0.52 -7.40
N GLY A 33 -8.79 0.61 -6.71
CA GLY A 33 -9.67 1.75 -6.88
C GLY A 33 -9.00 2.94 -7.56
N ASP A 34 -9.75 4.03 -7.64
CA ASP A 34 -9.34 5.23 -8.35
C ASP A 34 -8.30 6.06 -7.59
N GLU A 35 -8.17 5.80 -6.28
CA GLU A 35 -7.15 6.42 -5.43
C GLU A 35 -5.78 5.78 -5.58
N CYS A 36 -5.64 4.76 -6.43
CA CYS A 36 -4.35 4.15 -6.72
C CYS A 36 -3.29 5.16 -7.18
N ARG A 37 -3.68 6.17 -7.95
CA ARG A 37 -2.79 7.26 -8.39
C ARG A 37 -2.34 8.19 -7.26
N PHE A 38 -3.00 8.13 -6.10
CA PHE A 38 -2.69 8.89 -4.90
C PHE A 38 -2.02 8.02 -3.83
N CYS A 39 -1.56 6.81 -4.19
CA CYS A 39 -0.84 5.95 -3.26
C CYS A 39 0.54 6.55 -3.00
N GLU A 40 0.77 7.08 -1.80
CA GLU A 40 2.05 7.72 -1.45
C GLU A 40 3.21 6.72 -1.44
N ARG A 41 2.92 5.42 -1.24
CA ARG A 41 3.93 4.37 -1.37
C ARG A 41 4.54 4.27 -2.77
N ILE A 42 3.87 4.78 -3.81
CA ILE A 42 4.43 4.83 -5.17
C ILE A 42 5.50 5.92 -5.27
N LEU A 43 5.30 7.04 -4.60
CA LEU A 43 6.24 8.18 -4.62
C LEU A 43 7.54 7.85 -3.89
N HIS A 44 7.45 7.03 -2.84
CA HIS A 44 8.58 6.63 -2.00
C HIS A 44 9.09 5.22 -2.33
N MET A 45 8.82 4.66 -3.52
CA MET A 45 9.15 3.25 -3.76
C MET A 45 10.65 2.97 -3.69
N ASP A 46 11.48 3.90 -4.17
CA ASP A 46 12.95 3.81 -4.07
C ASP A 46 13.43 3.91 -2.61
N GLU A 47 12.77 4.73 -1.78
CA GLU A 47 13.10 4.93 -0.35
C GLU A 47 12.60 3.78 0.53
N LEU A 48 11.42 3.23 0.22
CA LEU A 48 10.81 2.10 0.93
C LEU A 48 11.67 0.83 0.84
N VAL A 49 12.33 0.62 -0.29
CA VAL A 49 13.30 -0.47 -0.49
C VAL A 49 14.57 -0.24 0.34
N SER A 50 14.95 1.02 0.57
CA SER A 50 16.22 1.38 1.21
C SER A 50 16.16 1.51 2.74
N GLU A 51 15.02 1.94 3.30
CA GLU A 51 14.86 2.15 4.76
C GLU A 51 14.02 1.07 5.47
N GLY A 52 13.51 0.06 4.76
CA GLY A 52 12.67 -0.97 5.38
C GLY A 52 11.37 -0.39 5.98
N LEU A 53 10.89 0.72 5.43
CA LEU A 53 9.65 1.40 5.81
C LEU A 53 8.41 0.61 5.32
N GLU A 54 8.39 -0.71 5.53
CA GLU A 54 7.22 -1.56 5.29
C GLU A 54 5.98 -1.09 6.06
N ASN A 55 6.18 -0.27 7.09
CA ASN A 55 5.20 0.22 8.03
C ASN A 55 4.47 1.51 7.58
N MET A 56 4.18 1.69 6.29
CA MET A 56 3.39 2.84 5.81
C MET A 56 2.12 2.38 5.08
N PHE A 57 0.98 2.99 5.38
CA PHE A 57 -0.25 2.82 4.62
C PHE A 57 -0.14 3.48 3.23
N PRO A 58 -0.99 3.08 2.26
CA PRO A 58 -1.11 3.79 0.98
C PRO A 58 -1.46 5.28 1.09
N SER A 59 -2.02 5.72 2.22
CA SER A 59 -2.33 7.12 2.53
C SER A 59 -1.17 7.93 3.11
N GLY A 60 0.04 7.36 3.23
CA GLY A 60 1.20 8.04 3.83
C GLY A 60 1.29 7.92 5.36
N GLN A 61 0.20 7.52 6.02
CA GLN A 61 0.21 7.30 7.47
C GLN A 61 1.05 6.08 7.84
N LEU A 62 1.77 6.14 8.96
CA LEU A 62 2.49 4.97 9.47
C LEU A 62 1.50 3.94 10.02
N LEU A 63 1.80 2.66 9.77
CA LEU A 63 1.14 1.52 10.37
C LEU A 63 1.35 1.59 11.90
N PRO A 64 0.28 1.45 12.71
CA PRO A 64 0.44 1.38 14.16
C PRO A 64 1.35 0.19 14.53
N ARG A 65 2.27 0.42 15.48
CA ARG A 65 3.17 -0.61 16.01
C ARG A 65 2.42 -1.68 16.78
#